data_AF-A0A0F5MTI6-F1
#
_entry.id   AF-A0A0F5MTI6-F1
#
_cell.length_a   1.000
_cell.length_b   1.000
_cell.length_c   1.000
_cell.angle_alpha   90.00
_cell.angle_beta   90.00
_cell.angle_gamma   90.00
#
_symmetry.space_group_name_H-M   'P 1'
#
loop_
_entity.id
_entity.type
_entity.pdbx_description
1 polymer ?
#
loop_
_entity_poly.entity_id
_entity_poly.type
_entity_poly.pdbx_seq_one_letter_code
_entity_poly.pdbx_strand_id
1 'polypeptide(L)'
;MNSGDVQALIESTLQAAELTYSPTPGSHGGLPGLIVELPGERKLKTNTMLSVGEHSVRIEAFVCRKPDENDAGVYRYLLKRNRRLYGVAYTLDNVGDIYLVGRMALASVTAEEIDRVLGQVLEAVDFDFNTLLELGFATSIQKEWDWRVSTGQSLKNLRAFEHLIDSNDD
;
A
#
# COMPACT_ATOMS: atom_id res chain seq x y z
N MET A 1 17.23 -19.82 -12.02
CA MET A 1 16.05 -19.41 -12.80
C MET A 1 16.40 -18.16 -13.57
N ASN A 2 16.02 -18.10 -14.84
CA ASN A 2 16.04 -16.85 -15.60
C ASN A 2 14.79 -16.00 -15.23
N SER A 3 14.68 -14.77 -15.73
CA SER A 3 13.55 -13.88 -15.44
C SER A 3 12.19 -14.44 -15.92
N GLY A 4 12.16 -15.16 -17.05
CA GLY A 4 10.95 -15.79 -17.57
C GLY A 4 10.42 -16.90 -16.66
N ASP A 5 11.31 -17.75 -16.15
CA ASP A 5 10.94 -18.81 -15.20
C ASP A 5 10.34 -18.22 -13.92
N VAL A 6 10.93 -17.13 -13.42
CA VAL A 6 10.46 -16.43 -12.22
C VAL A 6 9.09 -15.80 -12.45
N GLN A 7 8.88 -15.18 -13.61
CA GLN A 7 7.57 -14.61 -13.94
C GLN A 7 6.48 -15.69 -14.00
N ALA A 8 6.74 -16.83 -14.64
CA ALA A 8 5.81 -17.95 -14.70
C ALA A 8 5.49 -18.53 -13.30
N LEU A 9 6.50 -18.59 -12.41
CA LEU A 9 6.30 -18.98 -11.01
C LEU A 9 5.41 -17.99 -10.26
N ILE A 10 5.59 -16.69 -10.47
CA ILE A 10 4.73 -15.67 -9.86
C ILE A 10 3.29 -15.84 -10.36
N GLU A 11 3.08 -15.90 -11.68
CA GLU A 11 1.74 -16.05 -12.27
C GLU A 11 1.03 -17.30 -11.77
N SER A 12 1.71 -18.46 -11.75
CA SER A 12 1.13 -19.70 -11.22
C SER A 12 0.79 -19.61 -9.73
N THR A 13 1.62 -18.93 -8.93
CA THR A 13 1.34 -18.69 -7.50
C THR A 13 0.09 -17.81 -7.32
N LEU A 14 -0.02 -16.73 -8.10
CA LEU A 14 -1.17 -15.83 -8.05
C LEU A 14 -2.46 -16.52 -8.48
N GLN A 15 -2.40 -17.37 -9.52
CA GLN A 15 -3.54 -18.18 -9.96
C GLN A 15 -3.96 -19.19 -8.90
N ALA A 16 -3.01 -19.88 -8.25
CA ALA A 16 -3.29 -20.83 -7.18
C ALA A 16 -3.92 -20.16 -5.94
N ALA A 17 -3.55 -18.90 -5.68
CA ALA A 17 -4.13 -18.08 -4.62
C ALA A 17 -5.44 -17.37 -5.03
N GLU A 18 -5.94 -17.60 -6.26
CA GLU A 18 -7.13 -16.95 -6.82
C GLU A 18 -7.07 -15.41 -6.81
N LEU A 19 -5.86 -14.85 -6.88
CA LEU A 19 -5.65 -13.39 -6.91
C LEU A 19 -5.86 -12.84 -8.31
N THR A 20 -6.60 -11.74 -8.41
CA THR A 20 -6.73 -10.99 -9.67
C THR A 20 -5.42 -10.27 -9.96
N TYR A 21 -4.89 -10.45 -11.17
CA TYR A 21 -3.71 -9.72 -11.61
C TYR A 21 -3.78 -9.34 -13.09
N SER A 22 -3.03 -8.30 -13.47
CA SER A 22 -2.93 -7.84 -14.85
C SER A 22 -1.49 -7.45 -15.21
N PRO A 23 -0.99 -7.79 -16.41
CA PRO A 23 0.32 -7.35 -16.85
C PRO A 23 0.31 -5.85 -17.20
N THR A 24 1.39 -5.16 -16.88
CA THR A 24 1.63 -3.76 -17.25
C THR A 24 2.96 -3.62 -17.98
N PRO A 25 3.05 -2.84 -19.07
CA PRO A 25 4.28 -2.65 -19.84
C PRO A 25 5.35 -1.84 -19.09
N GLY A 26 5.06 -1.34 -17.88
CA GLY A 26 5.90 -0.42 -17.12
C GLY A 26 5.55 1.03 -17.44
N SER A 27 5.73 1.93 -16.47
CA SER A 27 5.48 3.36 -16.63
C SER A 27 6.78 4.16 -16.54
N HIS A 28 6.92 5.20 -17.37
CA HIS A 28 8.03 6.17 -17.31
C HIS A 28 9.44 5.54 -17.30
N GLY A 29 9.66 4.49 -18.10
CA GLY A 29 10.95 3.79 -18.16
C GLY A 29 11.16 2.75 -17.06
N GLY A 30 10.14 2.49 -16.23
CA GLY A 30 10.11 1.38 -15.29
C GLY A 30 9.97 0.03 -16.00
N LEU A 31 10.40 -1.03 -15.32
CA LEU A 31 10.27 -2.40 -15.82
C LEU A 31 8.78 -2.78 -15.99
N PRO A 32 8.46 -3.64 -16.96
CA PRO A 32 7.16 -4.29 -16.99
C PRO A 32 6.94 -5.08 -15.70
N GLY A 33 5.68 -5.35 -15.37
CA GLY A 33 5.34 -6.08 -14.16
C GLY A 33 3.91 -6.59 -14.16
N LEU A 34 3.54 -7.22 -13.05
CA LEU A 34 2.20 -7.71 -12.78
C LEU A 34 1.61 -6.86 -11.67
N ILE A 35 0.45 -6.25 -11.93
CA ILE A 35 -0.34 -5.55 -10.92
C ILE A 35 -1.28 -6.58 -10.31
N VAL A 36 -1.09 -6.86 -9.04
CA VAL A 36 -1.90 -7.78 -8.23
C VAL A 36 -2.87 -6.98 -7.39
N GLU A 37 -4.16 -7.33 -7.43
CA GLU A 37 -5.17 -6.73 -6.57
C GLU A 37 -5.27 -7.50 -5.26
N LEU A 38 -4.77 -6.91 -4.17
CA LEU A 38 -4.89 -7.51 -2.84
C LEU A 38 -6.21 -7.05 -2.17
N PRO A 39 -7.05 -7.98 -1.69
CA PRO A 39 -8.31 -7.66 -1.04
C PRO A 39 -8.05 -7.18 0.39
N GLY A 40 -8.34 -5.92 0.69
CA GLY A 40 -8.19 -5.34 2.03
C GLY A 40 -9.52 -5.06 2.72
N GLU A 41 -9.49 -5.03 4.05
CA GLU A 41 -10.66 -4.75 4.88
C GLU A 41 -10.91 -3.25 5.02
N ARG A 42 -9.84 -2.46 5.23
CA ARG A 42 -9.93 -1.01 5.45
C ARG A 42 -9.71 -0.24 4.16
N LYS A 43 -8.68 -0.63 3.41
CA LYS A 43 -8.49 -0.16 2.04
C LYS A 43 -9.06 -1.22 1.10
N LEU A 44 -10.22 -0.92 0.49
CA LEU A 44 -11.00 -1.84 -0.35
C LEU A 44 -10.15 -2.70 -1.30
N LYS A 45 -9.11 -2.10 -1.91
CA LYS A 45 -8.12 -2.80 -2.73
C LYS A 45 -6.74 -2.17 -2.57
N THR A 46 -5.72 -3.01 -2.43
CA THR A 46 -4.32 -2.58 -2.48
C THR A 46 -3.64 -3.16 -3.71
N ASN A 47 -3.44 -2.32 -4.72
CA ASN A 47 -2.73 -2.71 -5.93
C ASN A 47 -1.23 -2.82 -5.63
N THR A 48 -0.67 -3.99 -5.87
CA THR A 48 0.75 -4.29 -5.65
C THR A 48 1.40 -4.71 -6.95
N MET A 49 2.42 -3.98 -7.38
CA MET A 49 3.18 -4.26 -8.59
C MET A 49 4.38 -5.16 -8.29
N LEU A 50 4.49 -6.25 -9.04
CA LEU A 50 5.64 -7.17 -9.04
C LEU A 50 6.38 -7.02 -10.37
N SER A 51 7.59 -6.47 -10.35
CA SER A 51 8.42 -6.28 -11.54
C SER A 51 9.64 -7.19 -11.50
N VAL A 52 9.75 -8.10 -12.46
CA VAL A 52 10.88 -9.03 -12.58
C VAL A 52 12.02 -8.33 -13.35
N GLY A 53 13.10 -8.00 -12.65
CA GLY A 53 14.33 -7.49 -13.26
C GLY A 53 15.35 -8.59 -13.53
N GLU A 54 16.58 -8.18 -13.86
CA GLU A 54 17.69 -9.09 -14.16
C GLU A 54 18.16 -9.91 -12.94
N HIS A 55 18.07 -9.33 -11.74
CA HIS A 55 18.63 -9.93 -10.51
C HIS A 55 17.64 -10.04 -9.35
N SER A 56 16.49 -9.36 -9.45
CA SER A 56 15.50 -9.29 -8.37
C SER A 56 14.10 -9.07 -8.89
N VAL A 57 13.12 -9.53 -8.12
CA VAL A 57 11.73 -9.08 -8.22
C VAL A 57 11.57 -7.87 -7.32
N ARG A 58 11.11 -6.75 -7.88
CA ARG A 58 10.75 -5.54 -7.15
C ARG A 58 9.26 -5.60 -6.80
N ILE A 59 8.95 -5.21 -5.58
CA ILE A 59 7.58 -5.10 -5.05
C ILE A 59 7.32 -3.62 -4.79
N GLU A 60 6.19 -3.12 -5.27
CA GLU A 60 5.79 -1.73 -5.07
C GLU A 60 4.28 -1.65 -4.85
N ALA A 61 3.85 -1.05 -3.74
CA ALA A 61 2.44 -0.82 -3.45
C ALA A 61 2.22 0.63 -3.03
N PHE A 62 1.29 1.30 -3.72
CA PHE A 62 0.88 2.66 -3.36
C PHE A 62 0.02 2.62 -2.09
N VAL A 63 0.39 3.41 -1.09
CA VAL A 63 -0.29 3.44 0.21
C VAL A 63 -1.27 4.61 0.23
N CYS A 64 -0.77 5.83 0.17
CA CYS A 64 -1.55 7.06 0.12
C CYS A 64 -0.74 8.21 -0.49
N ARG A 65 -1.43 9.30 -0.82
CA ARG A 65 -0.81 10.53 -1.30
C ARG A 65 0.05 11.15 -0.21
N LYS A 66 0.90 12.12 -0.59
CA LYS A 66 1.61 12.97 0.36
C LYS A 66 0.65 13.48 1.45
N PRO A 67 1.03 13.41 2.74
CA PRO A 67 0.26 14.03 3.83
C PRO A 67 -0.07 15.50 3.53
N ASP A 68 -1.29 15.90 3.88
CA ASP A 68 -1.73 17.29 3.77
C ASP A 68 -1.13 18.15 4.90
N GLU A 69 -0.87 17.52 6.05
CA GLU A 69 -0.30 18.15 7.23
C GLU A 69 0.60 17.18 8.02
N ASN A 70 1.35 17.71 8.99
CA ASN A 70 2.13 16.94 9.96
C ASN A 70 3.09 15.90 9.32
N ASP A 71 3.81 16.29 8.26
CA ASP A 71 4.77 15.42 7.55
C ASP A 71 5.76 14.74 8.51
N ALA A 72 6.29 15.50 9.49
CA ALA A 72 7.25 14.98 10.46
C ALA A 72 6.67 13.89 11.37
N GLY A 73 5.40 14.00 11.77
CA GLY A 73 4.70 13.00 12.57
C GLY A 73 4.47 11.72 11.77
N VAL A 74 3.99 11.87 10.54
CA VAL A 74 3.80 10.76 9.60
C VAL A 74 5.13 10.05 9.33
N TYR A 75 6.18 10.77 8.93
CA TYR A 75 7.47 10.15 8.59
C TYR A 75 8.14 9.47 9.79
N ARG A 76 8.01 10.05 10.99
CA ARG A 76 8.46 9.39 12.22
C ARG A 76 7.72 8.08 12.47
N TYR A 77 6.42 8.05 12.21
CA TYR A 77 5.62 6.83 12.33
C TYR A 77 6.07 5.77 11.32
N LEU A 78 6.22 6.13 10.04
CA LEU A 78 6.69 5.24 8.98
C LEU A 78 8.06 4.62 9.31
N LEU A 79 9.01 5.43 9.77
CA LEU A 79 10.34 4.97 10.17
C LEU A 79 10.30 4.00 11.36
N LYS A 80 9.41 4.22 12.33
CA LYS A 80 9.20 3.28 13.45
C LYS A 80 8.59 1.97 12.95
N ARG A 81 7.62 2.05 12.02
CA ARG A 81 6.90 0.90 11.48
C ARG A 81 7.83 -0.01 10.67
N ASN A 82 8.76 0.56 9.91
CA ASN A 82 9.78 -0.18 9.14
C ASN A 82 10.59 -1.19 9.97
N ARG A 83 10.71 -1.01 11.30
CA ARG A 83 11.40 -1.98 12.17
C ARG A 83 10.69 -3.33 12.31
N ARG A 84 9.41 -3.39 11.93
CA ARG A 84 8.55 -4.58 12.10
C ARG A 84 8.13 -5.22 10.78
N LEU A 85 8.45 -4.59 9.65
CA LEU A 85 8.04 -5.07 8.33
C LEU A 85 9.01 -6.13 7.81
N TYR A 86 8.47 -7.11 7.10
CA TYR A 86 9.22 -8.15 6.41
C TYR A 86 9.28 -7.89 4.89
N GLY A 87 10.48 -7.89 4.30
CA GLY A 87 10.65 -7.84 2.83
C GLY A 87 10.27 -6.52 2.14
N VAL A 88 9.52 -5.63 2.81
CA VAL A 88 9.11 -4.30 2.32
C VAL A 88 9.39 -3.23 3.37
N ALA A 89 9.54 -1.99 2.91
CA ALA A 89 9.67 -0.81 3.76
C ALA A 89 8.85 0.35 3.19
N TYR A 90 8.36 1.22 4.08
CA TYR A 90 7.80 2.51 3.71
C TYR A 90 8.87 3.42 3.11
N THR A 91 8.51 4.03 2.00
CA THR A 91 9.33 4.94 1.21
C THR A 91 8.47 6.10 0.71
N LEU A 92 9.13 7.16 0.26
CA LEU A 92 8.49 8.32 -0.36
C LEU A 92 8.97 8.42 -1.81
N ASP A 93 8.09 8.85 -2.71
CA ASP A 93 8.49 9.28 -4.04
C ASP A 93 8.95 10.75 -4.05
N ASN A 94 9.19 11.30 -5.24
CA ASN A 94 9.67 12.68 -5.41
C ASN A 94 8.65 13.76 -5.01
N VAL A 95 7.35 13.45 -4.99
CA VAL A 95 6.30 14.38 -4.58
C VAL A 95 5.83 14.15 -3.15
N GLY A 96 6.36 13.11 -2.49
CA GLY A 96 6.08 12.76 -1.10
C GLY A 96 4.95 11.73 -0.93
N ASP A 97 4.49 11.10 -2.01
CA ASP A 97 3.54 10.00 -1.94
C ASP A 97 4.17 8.79 -1.26
N ILE A 98 3.37 8.09 -0.47
CA ILE A 98 3.84 7.01 0.41
C ILE A 98 3.66 5.67 -0.30
N TYR A 99 4.75 4.91 -0.37
CA TYR A 99 4.81 3.58 -0.98
C TYR A 99 5.40 2.55 -0.03
N LEU A 100 4.95 1.30 -0.13
CA LEU A 100 5.71 0.14 0.34
C LEU A 100 6.56 -0.38 -0.82
N VAL A 101 7.86 -0.50 -0.59
CA VAL A 101 8.82 -1.01 -1.59
C VAL A 101 9.63 -2.15 -1.01
N GLY A 102 9.74 -3.24 -1.78
CA GLY A 102 10.52 -4.42 -1.44
C GLY A 102 11.35 -4.92 -2.61
N ARG A 103 12.31 -5.80 -2.31
CA ARG A 103 13.09 -6.53 -3.31
C ARG A 103 13.36 -7.95 -2.84
N MET A 104 13.16 -8.92 -3.73
CA MET A 104 13.50 -10.32 -3.53
C MET A 104 14.52 -10.75 -4.59
N ALA A 105 15.58 -11.44 -4.19
CA ALA A 105 16.54 -11.98 -5.16
C ALA A 105 15.86 -13.08 -6.00
N LEU A 106 16.20 -13.21 -7.30
CA LEU A 106 15.55 -14.24 -8.14
C LEU A 106 15.67 -15.65 -7.56
N ALA A 107 16.79 -15.95 -6.88
CA ALA A 107 17.03 -17.24 -6.25
C ALA A 107 16.17 -17.51 -5.00
N SER A 108 15.63 -16.47 -4.36
CA SER A 108 14.76 -16.60 -3.19
C SER A 108 13.27 -16.62 -3.54
N VAL A 109 12.92 -16.47 -4.83
CA VAL A 109 11.51 -16.46 -5.25
C VAL A 109 10.95 -17.87 -5.16
N THR A 110 10.00 -18.05 -4.27
CA THR A 110 9.18 -19.26 -4.11
C THR A 110 7.73 -18.84 -3.94
N ALA A 111 6.79 -19.77 -4.11
CA ALA A 111 5.37 -19.51 -3.86
C ALA A 111 5.13 -18.99 -2.43
N GLU A 112 5.80 -19.59 -1.44
CA GLU A 112 5.72 -19.17 -0.03
C GLU A 112 6.29 -17.76 0.18
N GLU A 113 7.40 -17.42 -0.49
CA GLU A 113 8.00 -16.09 -0.32
C GLU A 113 7.15 -14.99 -0.97
N ILE A 114 6.53 -15.28 -2.11
CA ILE A 114 5.55 -14.40 -2.75
C ILE A 114 4.36 -14.17 -1.82
N ASP A 115 3.80 -15.25 -1.26
CA ASP A 115 2.68 -15.18 -0.32
C ASP A 115 3.03 -14.34 0.92
N ARG A 116 4.19 -14.58 1.55
CA ARG A 116 4.65 -13.80 2.71
C ARG A 116 4.77 -12.32 2.42
N VAL A 117 5.34 -11.95 1.26
CA VAL A 117 5.54 -10.53 0.92
C VAL A 117 4.21 -9.86 0.58
N LEU A 118 3.32 -10.51 -0.18
CA LEU A 118 1.99 -9.98 -0.48
C LEU A 118 1.14 -9.86 0.79
N GLY A 119 1.20 -10.85 1.67
CA GLY A 119 0.56 -10.80 2.99
C GLY A 119 1.08 -9.65 3.85
N GLN A 120 2.40 -9.43 3.87
CA GLN A 120 2.98 -8.29 4.59
C GLN A 120 2.53 -6.94 4.03
N VAL A 121 2.42 -6.81 2.70
CA VAL A 121 1.92 -5.58 2.06
C VAL A 121 0.48 -5.32 2.46
N LEU A 122 -0.37 -6.35 2.38
CA LEU A 122 -1.78 -6.25 2.75
C LEU A 122 -1.94 -5.84 4.22
N GLU A 123 -1.27 -6.56 5.13
CA GLU A 123 -1.31 -6.29 6.56
C GLU A 123 -0.82 -4.89 6.91
N ALA A 124 0.32 -4.46 6.34
CA ALA A 124 0.87 -3.14 6.61
C ALA A 124 -0.08 -2.04 6.12
N VAL A 125 -0.59 -2.15 4.89
CA VAL A 125 -1.51 -1.13 4.36
C VAL A 125 -2.79 -1.07 5.18
N ASP A 126 -3.46 -2.19 5.45
CA ASP A 126 -4.71 -2.17 6.21
C ASP A 126 -4.50 -1.72 7.67
N PHE A 127 -3.43 -2.17 8.32
CA PHE A 127 -3.17 -1.81 9.72
C PHE A 127 -2.85 -0.32 9.86
N ASP A 128 -1.95 0.19 9.02
CA ASP A 128 -1.40 1.54 9.15
C ASP A 128 -2.31 2.62 8.51
N PHE A 129 -3.29 2.25 7.66
CA PHE A 129 -4.12 3.20 6.89
C PHE A 129 -4.79 4.28 7.75
N ASN A 130 -5.57 3.89 8.77
CA ASN A 130 -6.30 4.85 9.60
C ASN A 130 -5.34 5.76 10.38
N THR A 131 -4.24 5.21 10.90
CA THR A 131 -3.24 6.01 11.60
C THR A 131 -2.57 7.03 10.69
N LEU A 132 -2.29 6.68 9.43
CA LEU A 132 -1.76 7.64 8.45
C LEU A 132 -2.77 8.75 8.14
N LEU A 133 -4.06 8.40 8.03
CA LEU A 133 -5.14 9.35 7.83
C LEU A 133 -5.32 10.30 9.02
N GLU A 134 -5.35 9.77 10.25
CA GLU A 134 -5.42 10.57 11.48
C GLU A 134 -4.22 11.49 11.64
N LEU A 135 -3.01 11.02 11.32
CA LEU A 135 -1.80 11.82 11.49
C LEU A 135 -1.64 12.91 10.44
N GLY A 136 -1.99 12.62 9.18
CA GLY A 136 -1.62 13.45 8.04
C GLY A 136 -2.76 14.10 7.28
N PHE A 137 -4.01 13.82 7.64
CA PHE A 137 -5.21 14.25 6.89
C PHE A 137 -6.38 14.66 7.80
N ALA A 138 -6.14 14.91 9.10
CA ALA A 138 -7.20 15.22 10.07
C ALA A 138 -8.08 16.40 9.65
N THR A 139 -7.47 17.51 9.23
CA THR A 139 -8.16 18.71 8.76
C THR A 139 -9.00 18.43 7.49
N SER A 140 -8.48 17.61 6.57
CA SER A 140 -9.20 17.23 5.35
C SER A 140 -10.37 16.31 5.65
N ILE A 141 -10.22 15.40 6.61
CA ILE A 141 -11.29 14.52 7.11
C ILE A 141 -12.40 15.33 7.75
N GLN A 142 -12.07 16.33 8.58
CA GLN A 142 -13.05 17.23 9.19
C GLN A 142 -13.88 17.97 8.12
N LYS A 143 -13.23 18.55 7.13
CA LYS A 143 -13.92 19.27 6.04
C LYS A 143 -14.84 18.36 5.23
N GLU A 144 -14.39 17.15 4.93
CA GLU A 144 -15.20 16.14 4.24
C GLU A 144 -16.39 15.70 5.11
N TRP A 145 -16.19 15.56 6.43
CA TRP A 145 -17.26 15.26 7.38
C TRP A 145 -18.35 16.32 7.36
N ASP A 146 -17.99 17.59 7.56
CA ASP A 146 -18.92 18.73 7.57
C ASP A 146 -19.68 18.85 6.24
N TRP A 147 -18.97 18.63 5.12
CA TRP A 147 -19.58 18.61 3.80
C TRP A 147 -20.61 17.49 3.67
N ARG A 148 -20.30 16.27 4.11
CA ARG A 148 -21.26 15.14 4.05
C ARG A 148 -22.47 15.35 4.95
N VAL A 149 -22.27 15.90 6.14
CA VAL A 149 -23.36 16.25 7.06
C VAL A 149 -24.28 17.29 6.43
N SER A 150 -23.72 18.38 5.89
CA SER A 150 -24.51 19.47 5.28
C SER A 150 -25.24 19.05 3.98
N THR A 151 -24.75 18.04 3.27
CA THR A 151 -25.32 17.55 2.00
C THR A 151 -26.12 16.25 2.13
N GLY A 152 -26.21 15.66 3.32
CA GLY A 152 -26.93 14.41 3.57
C GLY A 152 -26.27 13.16 2.95
N GLN A 153 -24.96 13.21 2.69
CA GLN A 153 -24.19 12.09 2.13
C GLN A 153 -23.83 11.06 3.21
N SER A 154 -23.53 9.83 2.78
CA SER A 154 -23.21 8.73 3.70
C SER A 154 -21.86 8.92 4.41
N LEU A 155 -21.84 8.81 5.74
CA LEU A 155 -20.63 8.88 6.57
C LEU A 155 -19.94 7.53 6.80
N LYS A 156 -20.39 6.43 6.16
CA LYS A 156 -19.95 5.06 6.47
C LYS A 156 -18.43 4.89 6.60
N ASN A 157 -17.66 5.49 5.70
CA ASN A 157 -16.19 5.37 5.69
C ASN A 157 -15.49 6.37 6.62
N LEU A 158 -16.18 7.42 7.05
CA LEU A 158 -15.63 8.42 7.97
C LEU A 158 -15.87 8.08 9.43
N ARG A 159 -16.80 7.15 9.73
CA ARG A 159 -17.12 6.75 11.12
C ARG A 159 -15.92 6.35 11.96
N ALA A 160 -14.89 5.77 11.33
CA ALA A 160 -13.64 5.41 12.03
C ALA A 160 -12.92 6.65 12.64
N PHE A 161 -13.22 7.85 12.16
CA PHE A 161 -12.60 9.12 12.54
C PHE A 161 -13.54 10.03 13.35
N GLU A 162 -14.68 9.54 13.84
CA GLU A 162 -15.64 10.31 14.67
C GLU A 162 -14.94 11.02 15.84
N HIS A 163 -13.98 10.34 16.48
CA HIS A 163 -13.20 10.87 17.60
C HIS A 163 -12.35 12.12 17.27
N LEU A 164 -12.00 12.34 15.99
CA LEU A 164 -11.29 13.55 15.55
C LEU A 164 -12.22 14.76 15.48
N ILE A 165 -13.53 14.53 15.35
CA ILE A 165 -14.54 15.58 15.25
C ILE A 165 -14.92 16.06 16.64
N ASP A 166 -15.22 15.12 17.55
CA ASP A 166 -15.64 15.40 18.92
C ASP A 166 -14.58 16.15 19.74
N SER A 167 -13.31 16.05 19.36
CA SER A 167 -12.18 16.70 20.06
C SER A 167 -11.91 18.14 19.63
N ASN A 168 -12.55 18.64 18.56
CA ASN A 168 -12.45 20.03 18.10
C ASN A 168 -13.59 20.93 18.61
N ASP A 169 -14.61 20.37 19.25
CA ASP A 169 -15.77 21.11 19.81
C ASP A 169 -15.57 21.57 21.27
N ASP A 170 -14.39 21.32 21.87
CA ASP A 170 -13.93 21.83 23.19
C ASP A 170 -12.83 22.91 23.05
#